data_AF-A0A061QC58-F1
#
_entry.id   AF-A0A061QC58-F1
#
_cell.length_a   1.000
_cell.length_b   1.000
_cell.length_c   1.000
_cell.angle_alpha   90.00
_cell.angle_beta   90.00
_cell.angle_gamma   90.00
#
_symmetry.space_group_name_H-M   'P 1'
#
loop_
_entity.id
_entity.type
_entity.pdbx_description
1 polymer ?
#
loop_
_entity_poly.entity_id
_entity_poly.type
_entity_poly.pdbx_seq_one_letter_code
_entity_poly.pdbx_strand_id
1 'polypeptide(L)'
;MKRQSILAILTTWLLLAFGSTAMAMPCMIFVHGKQTDTGSFTNWTQARDYWRSGGSDFIGISTKNFNASHYVVGYNGTRPFWDSLAAGEVAAEIINATNGGADGGGNRCATSWAAGGNFWIIAHSMGGTVMDFILGNANSSTPNFNLNGAYDVVAQRTSLVVSVGGAHRGSQGADAVCGDAALLCNFIAGFIQDCDDATFWLRSSDDVQVRTFSNAPARNVYLIGGFEAIFGASACLSGEDDGVVQYASIFACGGSATASYNNSNVCNNGFKQEASGFFNLDSAHENHNDERNAVDSDERRQVPDGFWTCGGASCAPNTRVQTGMTTARFISTLY
;
A
#
# COMPACT_ATOMS: atom_id res chain seq x y z
N MET A 1 -35.93 -7.41 66.65
CA MET A 1 -35.11 -6.56 65.77
C MET A 1 -34.19 -7.44 64.94
N LYS A 2 -34.36 -7.33 63.61
CA LYS A 2 -33.54 -7.72 62.44
C LYS A 2 -32.46 -8.82 62.57
N ARG A 3 -32.76 -9.95 61.91
CA ARG A 3 -31.80 -10.94 61.37
C ARG A 3 -30.98 -10.29 60.25
N GLN A 4 -29.65 -10.47 60.26
CA GLN A 4 -28.79 -10.26 59.09
C GLN A 4 -28.37 -11.63 58.57
N SER A 5 -28.91 -12.00 57.41
CA SER A 5 -28.49 -13.17 56.63
C SER A 5 -27.27 -12.76 55.80
N ILE A 6 -26.18 -13.51 55.95
CA ILE A 6 -24.97 -13.40 55.12
C ILE A 6 -25.31 -14.03 53.77
N LEU A 7 -25.37 -13.21 52.73
CA LEU A 7 -25.54 -13.63 51.34
C LEU A 7 -24.14 -13.87 50.75
N ALA A 8 -23.79 -15.13 50.51
CA ALA A 8 -22.57 -15.52 49.81
C ALA A 8 -22.74 -15.21 48.31
N ILE A 9 -21.96 -14.25 47.81
CA ILE A 9 -21.88 -13.92 46.38
C ILE A 9 -20.94 -14.92 45.72
N LEU A 10 -21.49 -15.83 44.90
CA LEU A 10 -20.72 -16.58 43.91
C LEU A 10 -20.41 -15.64 42.74
N THR A 11 -19.13 -15.30 42.55
CA THR A 11 -18.62 -14.67 41.33
C THR A 11 -18.08 -15.76 40.40
N THR A 12 -18.91 -16.20 39.45
CA THR A 12 -18.50 -17.07 38.35
C THR A 12 -17.75 -16.23 37.31
N TRP A 13 -16.43 -16.39 37.23
CA TRP A 13 -15.61 -15.81 36.17
C TRP A 13 -15.86 -16.57 34.86
N LEU A 14 -16.62 -15.97 33.95
CA LEU A 14 -16.76 -16.46 32.59
C LEU A 14 -15.53 -16.00 31.78
N LEU A 15 -14.50 -16.84 31.72
CA LEU A 15 -13.40 -16.69 30.76
C LEU A 15 -13.96 -17.00 29.37
N LEU A 16 -14.28 -15.95 28.61
CA LEU A 16 -14.50 -16.04 27.17
C LEU A 16 -13.15 -16.36 26.51
N ALA A 17 -12.88 -17.64 26.33
CA ALA A 17 -11.89 -18.12 25.39
C ALA A 17 -12.35 -17.72 23.98
N PHE A 18 -11.77 -16.66 23.42
CA PHE A 18 -11.74 -16.49 21.97
C PHE A 18 -10.95 -17.68 21.43
N GLY A 19 -11.66 -18.70 20.97
CA GLY A 19 -11.06 -19.76 20.18
C GLY A 19 -10.44 -19.12 18.96
N SER A 20 -9.11 -19.08 18.91
CA SER A 20 -8.36 -18.80 17.70
C SER A 20 -8.68 -19.91 16.71
N THR A 21 -9.66 -19.69 15.82
CA THR A 21 -9.66 -20.42 14.56
C THR A 21 -8.32 -20.09 13.92
N ALA A 22 -7.46 -21.08 13.74
CA ALA A 22 -6.20 -20.91 13.04
C ALA A 22 -6.52 -20.37 11.64
N MET A 23 -6.45 -19.05 11.47
CA MET A 23 -6.58 -18.44 10.16
C MET A 23 -5.40 -18.95 9.35
N ALA A 24 -5.68 -19.52 8.17
CA ALA A 24 -4.63 -19.88 7.24
C ALA A 24 -3.79 -18.63 6.95
N MET A 25 -2.46 -18.76 7.05
CA MET A 25 -1.55 -17.66 6.74
C MET A 25 -1.86 -17.15 5.32
N PRO A 26 -1.96 -15.83 5.12
CA PRO A 26 -2.23 -15.29 3.80
C PRO A 26 -1.10 -15.65 2.84
N CYS A 27 -1.45 -15.80 1.56
CA CYS A 27 -0.46 -15.66 0.50
C CYS A 27 -0.22 -14.17 0.25
N MET A 28 1.05 -13.75 0.33
CA MET A 28 1.45 -12.36 0.11
C MET A 28 1.88 -12.16 -1.35
N ILE A 29 1.15 -11.35 -2.10
CA ILE A 29 1.43 -11.04 -3.51
C ILE A 29 2.03 -9.64 -3.58
N PHE A 30 3.27 -9.53 -4.04
CA PHE A 30 4.04 -8.29 -4.04
C PHE A 30 4.00 -7.61 -5.41
N VAL A 31 3.52 -6.36 -5.44
CA VAL A 31 3.42 -5.52 -6.64
C VAL A 31 4.36 -4.33 -6.50
N HIS A 32 5.44 -4.34 -7.29
CA HIS A 32 6.45 -3.28 -7.24
C HIS A 32 5.92 -1.94 -7.80
N GLY A 33 6.67 -0.87 -7.56
CA GLY A 33 6.37 0.46 -8.08
C GLY A 33 6.96 0.75 -9.45
N LYS A 34 7.10 2.05 -9.73
CA LYS A 34 7.74 2.58 -10.94
C LYS A 34 9.16 2.04 -11.06
N GLN A 35 9.59 1.80 -12.30
CA GLN A 35 10.97 1.51 -12.64
C GLN A 35 11.61 2.64 -13.44
N THR A 36 12.93 2.65 -13.46
CA THR A 36 13.74 3.52 -14.31
C THR A 36 14.30 2.68 -15.47
N ASP A 37 14.16 3.20 -16.70
CA ASP A 37 14.97 2.83 -17.87
C ASP A 37 15.02 1.35 -18.28
N THR A 38 13.88 0.66 -18.29
CA THR A 38 13.83 -0.70 -18.86
C THR A 38 12.95 -0.82 -20.09
N GLY A 39 11.94 0.03 -20.31
CA GLY A 39 11.07 0.04 -21.51
C GLY A 39 10.42 -1.31 -21.84
N SER A 40 10.57 -2.29 -20.97
CA SER A 40 10.37 -3.72 -21.19
C SER A 40 9.83 -4.35 -19.93
N PHE A 41 9.24 -5.53 -20.10
CA PHE A 41 8.77 -6.33 -18.97
C PHE A 41 9.89 -6.53 -17.95
N THR A 42 9.57 -6.28 -16.68
CA THR A 42 10.49 -6.54 -15.58
C THR A 42 10.64 -8.04 -15.40
N ASN A 43 11.81 -8.56 -15.75
CA ASN A 43 12.09 -9.95 -15.48
C ASN A 43 12.05 -10.22 -13.96
N TRP A 44 11.82 -11.48 -13.59
CA TRP A 44 11.63 -11.85 -12.19
C TRP A 44 12.77 -11.39 -11.28
N THR A 45 14.04 -11.44 -11.73
CA THR A 45 15.18 -11.02 -10.92
C THR A 45 15.06 -9.54 -10.53
N GLN A 46 14.75 -8.66 -11.48
CA GLN A 46 14.54 -7.24 -11.21
C GLN A 46 13.32 -7.00 -10.31
N ALA A 47 12.21 -7.71 -10.55
CA ALA A 47 11.02 -7.61 -9.71
C ALA A 47 11.31 -8.05 -8.27
N ARG A 48 12.16 -9.07 -8.08
CA ARG A 48 12.56 -9.58 -6.78
C ARG A 48 13.55 -8.66 -6.06
N ASP A 49 14.52 -8.14 -6.79
CA ASP A 49 15.58 -7.27 -6.27
C ASP A 49 15.04 -5.88 -5.91
N TYR A 50 13.92 -5.46 -6.48
CA TYR A 50 13.20 -4.26 -6.07
C TYR A 50 12.94 -4.20 -4.56
N TRP A 51 12.65 -5.35 -3.96
CA TRP A 51 12.33 -5.53 -2.54
C TRP A 51 13.54 -5.82 -1.66
N ARG A 52 14.75 -5.61 -2.17
CA ARG A 52 16.02 -5.86 -1.49
C ARG A 52 16.90 -4.63 -1.54
N SER A 53 17.66 -4.42 -0.48
CA SER A 53 18.74 -3.44 -0.46
C SER A 53 19.81 -3.90 0.53
N GLY A 54 21.05 -4.00 0.04
CA GLY A 54 22.15 -4.56 0.84
C GLY A 54 21.82 -5.95 1.40
N GLY A 55 21.84 -6.08 2.73
CA GLY A 55 21.49 -7.31 3.44
C GLY A 55 20.01 -7.44 3.83
N SER A 56 19.18 -6.42 3.57
CA SER A 56 17.77 -6.42 3.95
C SER A 56 16.87 -6.99 2.84
N ASP A 57 15.82 -7.70 3.27
CA ASP A 57 14.88 -8.39 2.40
C ASP A 57 13.44 -8.16 2.89
N PHE A 58 12.74 -7.21 2.26
CA PHE A 58 11.39 -6.82 2.66
C PHE A 58 10.42 -7.99 2.59
N ILE A 59 10.46 -8.78 1.51
CA ILE A 59 9.61 -9.97 1.34
C ILE A 59 9.94 -10.98 2.44
N GLY A 60 11.23 -11.26 2.67
CA GLY A 60 11.64 -12.19 3.72
C GLY A 60 11.12 -11.79 5.10
N ILE A 61 11.27 -10.51 5.47
CA ILE A 61 10.82 -9.99 6.78
C ILE A 61 9.29 -10.01 6.89
N SER A 62 8.58 -9.48 5.89
CA SER A 62 7.11 -9.38 5.91
C SER A 62 6.42 -10.74 5.87
N THR A 63 7.05 -11.76 5.28
CA THR A 63 6.57 -13.16 5.23
C THR A 63 7.01 -14.02 6.41
N LYS A 64 7.56 -13.42 7.48
CA LYS A 64 8.12 -14.13 8.66
C LYS A 64 9.17 -15.17 8.26
N ASN A 65 10.17 -14.73 7.49
CA ASN A 65 11.21 -15.55 6.88
C ASN A 65 10.66 -16.61 5.92
N PHE A 66 9.79 -16.19 4.99
CA PHE A 66 9.17 -17.04 3.97
C PHE A 66 8.28 -18.16 4.54
N ASN A 67 7.81 -18.01 5.78
CA ASN A 67 6.85 -18.92 6.37
C ASN A 67 5.45 -18.73 5.74
N ALA A 68 5.06 -17.48 5.48
CA ALA A 68 3.92 -17.19 4.61
C ALA A 68 4.32 -17.43 3.14
N SER A 69 3.47 -18.13 2.39
CA SER A 69 3.66 -18.28 0.95
C SER A 69 3.58 -16.92 0.26
N HIS A 70 4.33 -16.74 -0.83
CA HIS A 70 4.38 -15.47 -1.53
C HIS A 70 4.46 -15.64 -3.04
N TYR A 71 4.21 -14.54 -3.73
CA TYR A 71 4.32 -14.41 -5.18
C TYR A 71 4.84 -13.01 -5.50
N VAL A 72 5.81 -12.89 -6.41
CA VAL A 72 6.33 -11.59 -6.86
C VAL A 72 5.84 -11.30 -8.26
N VAL A 73 5.05 -10.24 -8.41
CA VAL A 73 4.55 -9.78 -9.71
C VAL A 73 5.67 -9.05 -10.45
N GLY A 74 5.94 -9.48 -11.68
CA GLY A 74 6.73 -8.71 -12.64
C GLY A 74 5.80 -8.06 -13.64
N TYR A 75 5.91 -6.73 -13.83
CA TYR A 75 5.18 -6.01 -14.88
C TYR A 75 6.01 -4.84 -15.37
N ASN A 76 5.69 -4.23 -16.51
CA ASN A 76 6.45 -3.10 -17.02
C ASN A 76 6.18 -1.81 -16.22
N GLY A 77 7.01 -1.55 -15.21
CA GLY A 77 6.93 -0.38 -14.34
C GLY A 77 7.29 0.96 -15.00
N THR A 78 7.60 1.00 -16.31
CA THR A 78 7.81 2.24 -17.07
C THR A 78 6.60 2.63 -17.93
N ARG A 79 5.51 1.86 -17.86
CA ARG A 79 4.26 2.12 -18.58
C ARG A 79 3.26 2.86 -17.70
N PRO A 80 2.29 3.59 -18.30
CA PRO A 80 1.17 4.18 -17.55
C PRO A 80 0.48 3.13 -16.68
N PHE A 81 0.01 3.51 -15.50
CA PHE A 81 -0.61 2.57 -14.56
C PHE A 81 -1.76 1.75 -15.16
N TRP A 82 -2.47 2.29 -16.16
CA TRP A 82 -3.62 1.66 -16.81
C TRP A 82 -3.25 0.76 -18.00
N ASP A 83 -2.00 0.79 -18.47
CA ASP A 83 -1.57 0.09 -19.69
C ASP A 83 -1.66 -1.43 -19.57
N SER A 84 -1.75 -2.15 -20.71
CA SER A 84 -1.87 -3.61 -20.70
C SER A 84 -0.61 -4.30 -20.18
N LEU A 85 0.57 -3.68 -20.34
CA LEU A 85 1.83 -4.17 -19.76
C LEU A 85 2.02 -3.74 -18.30
N ALA A 86 1.10 -2.95 -17.75
CA ALA A 86 1.02 -2.58 -16.34
C ALA A 86 -0.21 -3.23 -15.68
N ALA A 87 -1.36 -2.56 -15.58
CA ALA A 87 -2.55 -3.11 -14.95
C ALA A 87 -3.01 -4.45 -15.55
N GLY A 88 -2.91 -4.62 -16.87
CA GLY A 88 -3.28 -5.88 -17.53
C GLY A 88 -2.40 -7.05 -17.06
N GLU A 89 -1.09 -6.86 -17.07
CA GLU A 89 -0.11 -7.84 -16.60
C GLU A 89 -0.22 -8.12 -15.10
N VAL A 90 -0.36 -7.07 -14.27
CA VAL A 90 -0.58 -7.23 -12.83
C VAL A 90 -1.85 -8.03 -12.55
N ALA A 91 -2.93 -7.77 -13.28
CA ALA A 91 -4.17 -8.54 -13.16
C ALA A 91 -3.97 -10.02 -13.56
N ALA A 92 -3.25 -10.28 -14.65
CA ALA A 92 -2.93 -11.64 -15.10
C ALA A 92 -2.10 -12.41 -14.07
N GLU A 93 -1.07 -11.77 -13.51
CA GLU A 93 -0.17 -12.35 -12.51
C GLU A 93 -0.89 -12.63 -11.17
N ILE A 94 -1.78 -11.75 -10.71
CA ILE A 94 -2.62 -12.01 -9.52
C ILE A 94 -3.55 -13.21 -9.77
N ILE A 95 -4.14 -13.32 -10.96
CA ILE A 95 -4.97 -14.47 -11.33
C ILE A 95 -4.13 -15.76 -11.37
N ASN A 96 -2.92 -15.70 -11.90
CA ASN A 96 -1.98 -16.82 -11.90
C ASN A 96 -1.64 -17.27 -10.46
N ALA A 97 -1.23 -16.33 -9.60
CA ALA A 97 -0.90 -16.58 -8.20
C ALA A 97 -2.08 -17.23 -7.44
N THR A 98 -3.28 -16.66 -7.62
CA THR A 98 -4.50 -17.17 -6.97
C THR A 98 -4.98 -18.50 -7.53
N ASN A 99 -4.57 -18.90 -8.73
CA ASN A 99 -4.80 -20.24 -9.26
C ASN A 99 -3.77 -21.27 -8.75
N GLY A 100 -2.75 -20.86 -7.99
CA GLY A 100 -1.64 -21.71 -7.54
C GLY A 100 -0.50 -21.82 -8.56
N GLY A 101 -0.49 -20.94 -9.56
CA GLY A 101 0.64 -20.75 -10.46
C GLY A 101 1.86 -20.20 -9.72
N ALA A 102 3.03 -20.36 -10.34
CA ALA A 102 4.28 -19.88 -9.80
C ALA A 102 4.71 -18.57 -10.47
N ASP A 103 5.39 -17.72 -9.70
CA ASP A 103 6.12 -16.56 -10.24
C ASP A 103 7.37 -17.03 -11.00
N GLY A 104 8.08 -16.10 -11.63
CA GLY A 104 9.29 -16.42 -12.39
C GLY A 104 10.45 -17.04 -11.58
N GLY A 105 10.37 -17.02 -10.25
CA GLY A 105 11.33 -17.67 -9.33
C GLY A 105 10.84 -19.02 -8.80
N GLY A 106 9.65 -19.46 -9.18
CA GLY A 106 9.05 -20.71 -8.74
C GLY A 106 8.21 -20.60 -7.45
N ASN A 107 8.10 -19.41 -6.85
CA ASN A 107 7.29 -19.20 -5.64
C ASN A 107 5.81 -19.19 -6.00
N ARG A 108 4.97 -19.72 -5.11
CA ARG A 108 3.53 -19.83 -5.33
C ARG A 108 2.77 -19.74 -4.03
N CYS A 109 1.51 -19.35 -4.12
CA CYS A 109 0.59 -19.45 -3.01
C CYS A 109 0.37 -20.91 -2.60
N ALA A 110 0.37 -21.20 -1.30
CA ALA A 110 0.20 -22.54 -0.77
C ALA A 110 -1.22 -23.10 -0.99
N THR A 111 -2.22 -22.22 -1.14
CA THR A 111 -3.62 -22.58 -1.36
C THR A 111 -4.18 -21.71 -2.46
N SER A 112 -4.84 -22.32 -3.45
CA SER A 112 -5.50 -21.60 -4.53
C SER A 112 -6.85 -21.03 -4.09
N TRP A 113 -7.41 -20.11 -4.87
CA TRP A 113 -8.72 -19.53 -4.66
C TRP A 113 -9.82 -20.59 -4.61
N ALA A 114 -9.77 -21.57 -5.52
CA ALA A 114 -10.73 -22.69 -5.54
C ALA A 114 -10.65 -23.57 -4.27
N ALA A 115 -9.51 -23.55 -3.56
CA ALA A 115 -9.31 -24.25 -2.30
C ALA A 115 -9.50 -23.33 -1.07
N GLY A 116 -10.02 -22.12 -1.24
CA GLY A 116 -10.29 -21.18 -0.14
C GLY A 116 -9.08 -20.36 0.33
N GLY A 117 -8.12 -20.10 -0.56
CA GLY A 117 -6.95 -19.28 -0.24
C GLY A 117 -7.30 -17.84 0.17
N ASN A 118 -6.46 -17.27 1.03
CA ASN A 118 -6.53 -15.88 1.51
C ASN A 118 -5.37 -15.10 0.87
N PHE A 119 -5.65 -14.03 0.13
CA PHE A 119 -4.66 -13.36 -0.72
C PHE A 119 -4.54 -11.89 -0.37
N TRP A 120 -3.37 -11.51 0.12
CA TRP A 120 -3.04 -10.14 0.49
C TRP A 120 -2.11 -9.57 -0.57
N ILE A 121 -2.48 -8.43 -1.13
CA ILE A 121 -1.62 -7.72 -2.06
C ILE A 121 -0.84 -6.66 -1.28
N ILE A 122 0.49 -6.69 -1.40
CA ILE A 122 1.37 -5.66 -0.87
C ILE A 122 1.89 -4.86 -2.05
N ALA A 123 1.44 -3.62 -2.17
CA ALA A 123 1.74 -2.74 -3.28
C ALA A 123 2.56 -1.55 -2.80
N HIS A 124 3.59 -1.16 -3.56
CA HIS A 124 4.44 -0.02 -3.22
C HIS A 124 4.45 1.01 -4.34
N SER A 125 4.48 2.31 -4.00
CA SER A 125 4.63 3.39 -4.98
C SER A 125 3.56 3.32 -6.08
N MET A 126 3.95 3.34 -7.36
CA MET A 126 3.03 3.17 -8.50
C MET A 126 2.21 1.87 -8.42
N GLY A 127 2.70 0.82 -7.75
CA GLY A 127 1.94 -0.41 -7.55
C GLY A 127 0.62 -0.16 -6.82
N GLY A 128 0.58 0.81 -5.90
CA GLY A 128 -0.66 1.25 -5.25
C GLY A 128 -1.64 1.87 -6.25
N THR A 129 -1.15 2.75 -7.13
CA THR A 129 -1.93 3.36 -8.23
C THR A 129 -2.45 2.32 -9.23
N VAL A 130 -1.65 1.29 -9.55
CA VAL A 130 -2.08 0.17 -10.40
C VAL A 130 -3.21 -0.60 -9.73
N MET A 131 -3.10 -0.88 -8.43
CA MET A 131 -4.16 -1.57 -7.70
C MET A 131 -5.44 -0.75 -7.58
N ASP A 132 -5.34 0.58 -7.41
CA ASP A 132 -6.49 1.48 -7.48
C ASP A 132 -7.22 1.36 -8.82
N PHE A 133 -6.46 1.38 -9.92
CA PHE A 133 -7.03 1.29 -11.27
C PHE A 133 -7.73 -0.05 -11.49
N ILE A 134 -7.10 -1.17 -11.10
CA ILE A 134 -7.68 -2.51 -11.23
C ILE A 134 -8.96 -2.60 -10.38
N LEU A 135 -8.87 -2.31 -9.08
CA LEU A 135 -10.00 -2.50 -8.17
C LEU A 135 -11.13 -1.51 -8.40
N GLY A 136 -10.83 -0.29 -8.83
CA GLY A 136 -11.81 0.74 -9.15
C GLY A 136 -12.52 0.53 -10.49
N ASN A 137 -12.03 -0.40 -11.32
CA ASN A 137 -12.63 -0.79 -12.61
C ASN A 137 -13.07 -2.26 -12.66
N ALA A 138 -13.35 -2.85 -11.50
CA ALA A 138 -13.84 -4.21 -11.35
C ALA A 138 -15.38 -4.35 -11.47
N ASN A 139 -16.12 -3.25 -11.65
CA ASN A 139 -17.57 -3.25 -11.75
C ASN A 139 -18.02 -2.97 -13.18
N SER A 140 -18.94 -3.78 -13.72
CA SER A 140 -19.44 -3.67 -15.09
C SER A 140 -20.07 -2.33 -15.46
N SER A 141 -20.41 -1.48 -14.48
CA SER A 141 -20.90 -0.12 -14.74
C SER A 141 -19.80 0.92 -14.95
N THR A 142 -18.53 0.61 -14.72
CA THR A 142 -17.42 1.57 -14.88
C THR A 142 -16.98 1.67 -16.34
N PRO A 143 -16.61 2.86 -16.86
CA PRO A 143 -16.18 3.02 -18.25
C PRO A 143 -14.99 2.15 -18.65
N ASN A 144 -14.06 1.89 -17.72
CA ASN A 144 -12.87 1.08 -17.95
C ASN A 144 -13.00 -0.34 -17.40
N PHE A 145 -14.23 -0.86 -17.27
CA PHE A 145 -14.49 -2.21 -16.76
C PHE A 145 -13.66 -3.24 -17.53
N ASN A 146 -12.81 -3.97 -16.80
CA ASN A 146 -11.93 -5.00 -17.35
C ASN A 146 -11.13 -4.56 -18.60
N LEU A 147 -10.72 -3.28 -18.67
CA LEU A 147 -10.19 -2.64 -19.87
C LEU A 147 -9.15 -3.48 -20.62
N ASN A 148 -8.17 -4.05 -19.90
CA ASN A 148 -7.13 -4.91 -20.47
C ASN A 148 -6.76 -6.09 -19.54
N GLY A 149 -7.62 -6.42 -18.59
CA GLY A 149 -7.44 -7.51 -17.63
C GLY A 149 -8.76 -7.88 -16.96
N ALA A 150 -8.86 -9.08 -16.40
CA ALA A 150 -10.04 -9.54 -15.68
C ALA A 150 -10.07 -8.97 -14.24
N TYR A 151 -10.26 -7.66 -14.13
CA TYR A 151 -10.22 -6.90 -12.89
C TYR A 151 -11.30 -7.30 -11.89
N ASP A 152 -12.48 -7.67 -12.37
CA ASP A 152 -13.55 -8.26 -11.57
C ASP A 152 -13.12 -9.56 -10.87
N VAL A 153 -12.38 -10.41 -11.58
CA VAL A 153 -11.81 -11.64 -11.02
C VAL A 153 -10.72 -11.32 -10.00
N VAL A 154 -9.84 -10.35 -10.27
CA VAL A 154 -8.84 -9.89 -9.29
C VAL A 154 -9.54 -9.38 -8.02
N ALA A 155 -10.55 -8.53 -8.16
CA ALA A 155 -11.32 -8.02 -7.04
C ALA A 155 -11.98 -9.16 -6.27
N GLN A 156 -12.61 -10.13 -6.95
CA GLN A 156 -13.25 -11.27 -6.31
C GLN A 156 -12.29 -12.03 -5.39
N ARG A 157 -11.06 -12.26 -5.84
CA ARG A 157 -10.06 -13.13 -5.20
C ARG A 157 -9.18 -12.43 -4.16
N THR A 158 -9.05 -11.12 -4.26
CA THR A 158 -8.25 -10.31 -3.34
C THR A 158 -8.99 -10.17 -2.01
N SER A 159 -8.30 -10.44 -0.91
CA SER A 159 -8.85 -10.28 0.44
C SER A 159 -8.68 -8.83 0.92
N LEU A 160 -7.48 -8.26 0.74
CA LEU A 160 -7.17 -6.85 0.96
C LEU A 160 -5.91 -6.44 0.19
N VAL A 161 -5.72 -5.12 0.07
CA VAL A 161 -4.46 -4.50 -0.37
C VAL A 161 -3.86 -3.73 0.79
N VAL A 162 -2.54 -3.85 1.00
CA VAL A 162 -1.75 -2.92 1.80
C VAL A 162 -0.91 -2.11 0.81
N SER A 163 -1.19 -0.81 0.70
CA SER A 163 -0.44 0.13 -0.11
C SER A 163 0.57 0.87 0.76
N VAL A 164 1.84 0.88 0.34
CA VAL A 164 2.94 1.55 1.02
C VAL A 164 3.47 2.65 0.11
N GLY A 165 3.43 3.91 0.55
CA GLY A 165 3.91 5.05 -0.25
C GLY A 165 3.17 5.21 -1.58
N GLY A 166 1.91 4.78 -1.67
CA GLY A 166 1.19 4.73 -2.94
C GLY A 166 0.89 6.12 -3.52
N ALA A 167 1.12 6.32 -4.82
CA ALA A 167 0.80 7.58 -5.50
C ALA A 167 -0.69 7.67 -5.90
N HIS A 168 -1.59 7.50 -4.93
CA HIS A 168 -3.04 7.41 -5.17
C HIS A 168 -3.65 8.70 -5.74
N ARG A 169 -3.04 9.85 -5.48
CA ARG A 169 -3.42 11.17 -6.03
C ARG A 169 -2.34 11.77 -6.93
N GLY A 170 -1.41 10.94 -7.42
CA GLY A 170 -0.22 11.39 -8.13
C GLY A 170 0.91 11.83 -7.20
N SER A 171 1.96 12.42 -7.75
CA SER A 171 3.17 12.81 -7.03
C SER A 171 3.61 14.19 -7.50
N GLN A 172 3.88 15.07 -6.53
CA GLN A 172 4.52 16.36 -6.83
C GLN A 172 5.96 16.19 -7.34
N GLY A 173 6.61 15.06 -7.06
CA GLY A 173 7.87 14.68 -7.69
C GLY A 173 7.72 14.45 -9.20
N ALA A 174 6.63 13.79 -9.62
CA ALA A 174 6.31 13.63 -11.04
C ALA A 174 5.96 14.97 -11.70
N ASP A 175 5.20 15.83 -11.01
CA ASP A 175 4.91 17.19 -11.49
C ASP A 175 6.21 17.98 -11.75
N ALA A 176 7.20 17.87 -10.86
CA ALA A 176 8.46 18.55 -11.00
C ALA A 176 9.27 18.09 -12.22
N VAL A 177 9.37 16.79 -12.44
CA VAL A 177 10.17 16.25 -13.55
C VAL A 177 9.49 16.43 -14.90
N CYS A 178 8.15 16.45 -14.93
CA CYS A 178 7.39 16.70 -16.15
C CYS A 178 7.22 18.19 -16.51
N GLY A 179 7.86 19.10 -15.76
CA GLY A 179 7.88 20.53 -16.07
C GLY A 179 6.66 21.32 -15.57
N ASP A 180 5.87 20.73 -14.67
CA ASP A 180 4.67 21.33 -14.10
C ASP A 180 4.91 21.95 -12.69
N ALA A 181 6.13 21.84 -12.14
CA ALA A 181 6.52 22.51 -10.89
C ALA A 181 7.42 23.74 -11.11
N ALA A 182 7.65 24.51 -10.04
CA ALA A 182 8.54 25.67 -10.06
C ALA A 182 9.98 25.28 -10.46
N LEU A 183 10.66 26.16 -11.20
CA LEU A 183 12.03 26.00 -11.74
C LEU A 183 13.11 25.53 -10.74
N LEU A 184 12.85 25.65 -9.43
CA LEU A 184 13.75 25.27 -8.34
C LEU A 184 13.66 23.77 -7.95
N CYS A 185 12.74 23.00 -8.52
CA CYS A 185 12.50 21.59 -8.17
C CYS A 185 13.19 20.55 -9.06
N ASN A 186 14.08 21.00 -9.94
CA ASN A 186 14.78 20.15 -10.93
C ASN A 186 15.78 19.14 -10.34
N PHE A 187 16.12 19.17 -9.05
CA PHE A 187 17.07 18.20 -8.46
C PHE A 187 16.40 16.86 -8.06
N ILE A 188 15.06 16.75 -8.11
CA ILE A 188 14.32 15.47 -7.95
C ILE A 188 14.71 14.45 -9.04
N ALA A 189 15.37 14.92 -10.11
CA ALA A 189 15.92 14.16 -11.23
C ALA A 189 16.83 12.96 -10.86
N GLY A 190 17.32 12.86 -9.61
CA GLY A 190 18.06 11.68 -9.15
C GLY A 190 17.20 10.41 -8.98
N PHE A 191 15.93 10.57 -8.61
CA PHE A 191 15.00 9.46 -8.32
C PHE A 191 13.96 9.25 -9.44
N ILE A 192 13.53 10.34 -10.08
CA ILE A 192 12.62 10.34 -11.23
C ILE A 192 13.42 10.92 -12.39
N GLN A 193 14.08 10.05 -13.15
CA GLN A 193 15.16 10.46 -14.05
C GLN A 193 14.67 11.25 -15.28
N ASP A 194 13.48 10.90 -15.79
CA ASP A 194 12.85 11.54 -16.94
C ASP A 194 11.32 11.54 -16.79
N CYS A 195 10.63 12.44 -17.51
CA CYS A 195 9.18 12.38 -17.69
C CYS A 195 8.80 11.27 -18.70
N ASP A 196 9.11 10.02 -18.34
CA ASP A 196 8.67 8.84 -19.06
C ASP A 196 7.15 8.64 -18.96
N ASP A 197 6.59 7.70 -19.75
CA ASP A 197 5.15 7.46 -19.78
C ASP A 197 4.58 7.20 -18.37
N ALA A 198 5.25 6.39 -17.54
CA ALA A 198 4.83 6.15 -16.17
C ALA A 198 4.81 7.44 -15.33
N THR A 199 5.88 8.24 -15.39
CA THR A 199 6.00 9.51 -14.64
C THR A 199 4.92 10.49 -15.05
N PHE A 200 4.66 10.64 -16.35
CA PHE A 200 3.63 11.55 -16.85
C PHE A 200 2.25 11.23 -16.29
N TRP A 201 1.93 9.93 -16.19
CA TRP A 201 0.67 9.43 -15.64
C TRP A 201 0.63 9.37 -14.11
N LEU A 202 1.74 9.68 -13.44
CA LEU A 202 1.83 9.82 -11.99
C LEU A 202 1.78 11.28 -11.52
N ARG A 203 1.56 12.25 -12.41
CA ARG A 203 1.38 13.65 -12.02
C ARG A 203 0.12 13.85 -11.17
N SER A 204 0.13 14.91 -10.36
CA SER A 204 -0.96 15.28 -9.45
C SER A 204 -2.09 16.04 -10.17
N SER A 205 -2.08 16.14 -11.50
CA SER A 205 -3.14 16.80 -12.27
C SER A 205 -4.32 15.86 -12.53
N ASP A 206 -5.54 16.41 -12.52
CA ASP A 206 -6.76 15.60 -12.65
C ASP A 206 -6.90 14.92 -14.03
N ASP A 207 -6.23 15.41 -15.08
CA ASP A 207 -6.25 14.80 -16.42
C ASP A 207 -5.48 13.48 -16.51
N VAL A 208 -4.68 13.13 -15.50
CA VAL A 208 -3.87 11.89 -15.47
C VAL A 208 -3.99 11.10 -14.18
N GLN A 209 -4.47 11.69 -13.08
CA GLN A 209 -4.69 10.98 -11.81
C GLN A 209 -5.63 9.77 -11.96
N VAL A 210 -5.29 8.66 -11.31
CA VAL A 210 -6.07 7.40 -11.34
C VAL A 210 -7.54 7.59 -10.98
N ARG A 211 -7.85 8.48 -10.02
CA ARG A 211 -9.22 8.81 -9.59
C ARG A 211 -10.16 9.25 -10.72
N THR A 212 -9.61 9.81 -11.79
CA THR A 212 -10.40 10.28 -12.95
C THR A 212 -10.79 9.11 -13.86
N PHE A 213 -10.10 7.96 -13.73
CA PHE A 213 -10.23 6.79 -14.58
C PHE A 213 -10.67 5.52 -13.83
N SER A 214 -10.98 5.64 -12.54
CA SER A 214 -11.38 4.53 -11.67
C SER A 214 -12.37 5.01 -10.60
N ASN A 215 -13.31 4.15 -10.20
CA ASN A 215 -14.20 4.43 -9.08
C ASN A 215 -13.60 3.93 -7.74
N ALA A 216 -14.39 4.02 -6.67
CA ALA A 216 -14.11 3.34 -5.39
C ALA A 216 -13.61 1.90 -5.58
N PRO A 217 -12.47 1.52 -4.96
CA PRO A 217 -11.94 0.16 -5.04
C PRO A 217 -12.95 -0.89 -4.59
N ALA A 218 -13.09 -1.97 -5.35
CA ALA A 218 -13.94 -3.11 -5.00
C ALA A 218 -13.44 -3.92 -3.78
N ARG A 219 -12.26 -3.61 -3.25
CA ARG A 219 -11.65 -4.20 -2.05
C ARG A 219 -10.98 -3.13 -1.22
N ASN A 220 -10.84 -3.40 0.08
CA ASN A 220 -10.20 -2.47 0.99
C ASN A 220 -8.70 -2.34 0.66
N VAL A 221 -8.25 -1.09 0.55
CA VAL A 221 -6.86 -0.65 0.41
C VAL A 221 -6.47 0.05 1.71
N TYR A 222 -5.57 -0.57 2.45
CA TYR A 222 -5.03 -0.08 3.71
C TYR A 222 -3.72 0.67 3.44
N LEU A 223 -3.64 1.90 3.91
CA LEU A 223 -2.62 2.87 3.50
C LEU A 223 -1.56 3.05 4.60
N ILE A 224 -0.31 2.85 4.22
CA ILE A 224 0.88 3.12 5.04
C ILE A 224 1.67 4.24 4.38
N GLY A 225 2.07 5.26 5.15
CA GLY A 225 2.87 6.36 4.62
C GLY A 225 4.15 6.68 5.39
N GLY A 226 5.19 6.95 4.62
CA GLY A 226 6.50 7.40 5.04
C GLY A 226 6.56 8.91 5.27
N PHE A 227 7.20 9.35 6.36
CA PHE A 227 7.43 10.78 6.65
C PHE A 227 8.90 11.13 6.85
N GLU A 228 9.81 10.29 6.36
CA GLU A 228 11.22 10.66 6.32
C GLU A 228 11.50 11.41 5.01
N ALA A 229 11.66 12.73 5.14
CA ALA A 229 11.99 13.61 4.04
C ALA A 229 13.35 13.27 3.41
N ILE A 230 13.44 13.26 2.08
CA ILE A 230 14.72 13.24 1.36
C ILE A 230 15.20 14.68 1.21
N PHE A 231 16.38 15.01 1.75
CA PHE A 231 16.92 16.38 1.71
C PHE A 231 16.94 16.94 0.29
N GLY A 232 16.44 18.17 0.14
CA GLY A 232 16.12 18.74 -1.16
C GLY A 232 14.72 18.34 -1.61
N ALA A 233 14.45 17.05 -1.86
CA ALA A 233 13.25 16.55 -2.56
C ALA A 233 11.96 17.05 -1.89
N SER A 234 11.92 16.92 -0.57
CA SER A 234 10.80 17.34 0.27
C SER A 234 10.56 18.84 0.30
N ALA A 235 11.55 19.67 -0.08
CA ALA A 235 11.33 21.12 -0.22
C ALA A 235 10.35 21.47 -1.36
N CYS A 236 10.09 20.53 -2.26
CA CYS A 236 9.16 20.65 -3.38
C CYS A 236 7.84 19.92 -3.15
N LEU A 237 7.71 19.21 -2.03
CA LEU A 237 6.52 18.46 -1.65
C LEU A 237 5.77 19.24 -0.56
N SER A 238 4.45 19.07 -0.52
CA SER A 238 3.60 19.78 0.43
C SER A 238 3.28 18.92 1.65
N GLY A 239 3.66 19.42 2.84
CA GLY A 239 3.41 18.68 4.10
C GLY A 239 4.47 17.63 4.38
N GLU A 240 4.10 16.59 5.13
CA GLU A 240 4.90 15.39 5.30
C GLU A 240 4.83 14.51 4.04
N ASP A 241 5.96 13.89 3.75
CA ASP A 241 6.24 13.13 2.56
C ASP A 241 7.34 12.10 2.81
N ASP A 242 7.42 11.13 1.91
CA ASP A 242 8.45 10.09 1.90
C ASP A 242 9.66 10.47 0.99
N GLY A 243 9.76 11.75 0.60
CA GLY A 243 10.73 12.26 -0.37
C GLY A 243 10.32 12.13 -1.84
N VAL A 244 9.21 11.46 -2.17
CA VAL A 244 8.68 11.34 -3.53
C VAL A 244 7.19 11.67 -3.59
N VAL A 245 6.42 11.23 -2.60
CA VAL A 245 4.97 11.30 -2.53
C VAL A 245 4.57 11.96 -1.20
N GLN A 246 3.69 12.95 -1.31
CA GLN A 246 3.14 13.68 -0.17
C GLN A 246 1.92 12.97 0.44
N TYR A 247 1.64 13.24 1.72
CA TYR A 247 0.55 12.61 2.48
C TYR A 247 -0.85 12.71 1.86
N ALA A 248 -1.18 13.80 1.16
CA ALA A 248 -2.45 13.91 0.44
C ALA A 248 -2.63 12.77 -0.57
N SER A 249 -1.53 12.35 -1.20
CA SER A 249 -1.52 11.25 -2.15
C SER A 249 -1.38 9.90 -1.47
N ILE A 250 -0.43 9.72 -0.56
CA ILE A 250 -0.22 8.43 0.12
C ILE A 250 -1.50 7.96 0.83
N PHE A 251 -2.21 8.87 1.49
CA PHE A 251 -3.44 8.54 2.21
C PHE A 251 -4.71 8.73 1.40
N ALA A 252 -4.59 8.85 0.07
CA ALA A 252 -5.71 8.93 -0.87
C ALA A 252 -6.76 9.98 -0.47
N CYS A 253 -6.31 11.17 -0.06
CA CYS A 253 -7.17 12.19 0.51
C CYS A 253 -8.11 12.83 -0.52
N GLY A 254 -9.32 13.16 -0.07
CA GLY A 254 -10.24 14.01 -0.83
C GLY A 254 -9.68 15.42 -1.05
N GLY A 255 -10.27 16.16 -1.98
CA GLY A 255 -9.84 17.54 -2.28
C GLY A 255 -8.58 17.62 -3.16
N SER A 256 -7.68 18.55 -2.84
CA SER A 256 -6.45 18.79 -3.61
C SER A 256 -5.42 17.67 -3.40
N ALA A 257 -4.85 17.18 -4.50
CA ALA A 257 -3.73 16.23 -4.47
C ALA A 257 -2.45 16.80 -3.82
N THR A 258 -2.35 18.13 -3.70
CA THR A 258 -1.21 18.86 -3.11
C THR A 258 -1.57 19.54 -1.78
N ALA A 259 -2.60 19.03 -1.09
CA ALA A 259 -2.92 19.51 0.24
C ALA A 259 -1.80 19.14 1.23
N SER A 260 -1.36 20.12 2.02
CA SER A 260 -0.33 19.91 3.04
C SER A 260 -0.92 19.21 4.26
N TYR A 261 -0.51 17.96 4.48
CA TYR A 261 -0.90 17.14 5.62
C TYR A 261 0.32 16.67 6.40
N ASN A 262 0.09 16.21 7.64
CA ASN A 262 1.07 15.52 8.48
C ASN A 262 0.37 14.47 9.36
N ASN A 263 1.15 13.76 10.17
CA ASN A 263 0.70 12.73 11.10
C ASN A 263 -0.40 13.18 12.07
N SER A 264 -0.51 14.49 12.33
CA SER A 264 -1.52 15.05 13.23
C SER A 264 -2.87 15.29 12.54
N ASN A 265 -2.89 15.50 11.22
CA ASN A 265 -4.06 16.05 10.54
C ASN A 265 -4.37 15.42 9.17
N VAL A 266 -3.66 14.38 8.74
CA VAL A 266 -3.97 13.70 7.47
C VAL A 266 -5.42 13.23 7.44
N CYS A 267 -6.03 13.27 6.26
CA CYS A 267 -7.45 13.02 6.09
C CYS A 267 -7.90 11.71 6.75
N ASN A 268 -9.03 11.77 7.44
CA ASN A 268 -9.68 10.62 8.04
C ASN A 268 -10.29 9.69 6.96
N ASN A 269 -10.79 8.52 7.38
CA ASN A 269 -11.42 7.54 6.47
C ASN A 269 -12.72 8.04 5.84
N GLY A 270 -13.33 9.10 6.40
CA GLY A 270 -14.50 9.77 5.83
C GLY A 270 -14.20 10.84 4.78
N PHE A 271 -12.92 11.18 4.55
CA PHE A 271 -12.49 12.21 3.61
C PHE A 271 -11.44 11.67 2.63
N LYS A 272 -11.77 10.54 2.00
CA LYS A 272 -10.97 9.91 0.95
C LYS A 272 -11.38 10.38 -0.43
N GLN A 273 -10.54 10.10 -1.42
CA GLN A 273 -10.79 10.40 -2.83
C GLN A 273 -12.07 9.75 -3.37
N GLU A 274 -12.43 8.61 -2.78
CA GLU A 274 -13.62 7.86 -3.05
C GLU A 274 -14.39 7.64 -1.75
N ALA A 275 -15.72 7.49 -1.84
CA ALA A 275 -16.58 7.38 -0.66
C ALA A 275 -16.35 6.12 0.20
N SER A 276 -15.62 5.12 -0.33
CA SER A 276 -15.29 3.88 0.36
C SER A 276 -14.04 3.23 -0.23
N GLY A 277 -13.52 2.20 0.44
CA GLY A 277 -12.44 1.35 -0.07
C GLY A 277 -11.05 1.72 0.41
N PHE A 278 -10.81 2.97 0.84
CA PHE A 278 -9.52 3.43 1.36
C PHE A 278 -9.53 3.61 2.87
N PHE A 279 -8.50 3.10 3.55
CA PHE A 279 -8.39 3.18 5.02
C PHE A 279 -6.97 3.52 5.45
N ASN A 280 -6.82 4.53 6.31
CA ASN A 280 -5.55 4.78 6.99
C ASN A 280 -5.21 3.56 7.85
N LEU A 281 -3.96 3.09 7.72
CA LEU A 281 -3.46 2.01 8.54
C LEU A 281 -2.39 2.54 9.48
N ASP A 282 -1.36 3.19 8.94
CA ASP A 282 -0.15 3.47 9.70
C ASP A 282 0.74 4.55 9.05
N SER A 283 1.68 5.07 9.83
CA SER A 283 2.75 5.92 9.35
C SER A 283 4.11 5.56 9.97
N ALA A 284 5.17 5.57 9.16
CA ALA A 284 6.54 5.22 9.55
C ALA A 284 7.55 6.31 9.14
N HIS A 285 8.56 6.54 9.96
CA HIS A 285 9.70 7.39 9.61
C HIS A 285 10.62 6.58 8.69
N GLU A 286 10.17 6.44 7.44
CA GLU A 286 10.87 5.80 6.33
C GLU A 286 10.64 6.67 5.10
N ASN A 287 11.66 6.82 4.26
CA ASN A 287 11.51 7.45 2.96
C ASN A 287 11.00 6.43 1.93
N HIS A 288 10.70 6.90 0.72
CA HIS A 288 10.09 6.11 -0.35
C HIS A 288 10.95 4.92 -0.80
N ASN A 289 12.25 4.97 -0.52
CA ASN A 289 13.13 3.84 -0.77
C ASN A 289 13.08 2.80 0.35
N ASP A 290 13.02 3.25 1.59
CA ASP A 290 13.17 2.40 2.76
C ASP A 290 11.87 1.65 3.08
N GLU A 291 10.73 2.27 2.75
CA GLU A 291 9.40 1.69 2.73
C GLU A 291 9.29 0.33 2.00
N ARG A 292 10.15 0.07 1.00
CA ARG A 292 10.12 -1.19 0.23
C ARG A 292 11.28 -2.15 0.47
N ASN A 293 12.30 -1.74 1.22
CA ASN A 293 13.54 -2.52 1.33
C ASN A 293 13.92 -2.88 2.78
N ALA A 294 13.27 -2.26 3.77
CA ALA A 294 13.47 -2.53 5.19
C ALA A 294 14.92 -2.30 5.69
N VAL A 295 15.63 -1.31 5.16
CA VAL A 295 16.99 -0.95 5.63
C VAL A 295 16.98 -0.01 6.82
N ASP A 296 15.94 0.80 6.99
CA ASP A 296 15.82 1.74 8.10
C ASP A 296 14.62 1.42 8.99
N SER A 297 14.82 1.53 10.30
CA SER A 297 13.83 1.24 11.32
C SER A 297 13.87 2.31 12.41
N ASP A 298 13.13 3.38 12.21
CA ASP A 298 13.09 4.49 13.15
C ASP A 298 11.83 4.44 14.02
N GLU A 299 10.88 5.33 13.82
CA GLU A 299 9.68 5.44 14.64
C GLU A 299 8.43 5.28 13.78
N ARG A 300 7.37 4.81 14.44
CA ARG A 300 6.04 4.74 13.83
C ARG A 300 5.12 5.64 14.61
N ARG A 301 4.22 6.31 13.90
CA ARG A 301 3.30 7.29 14.47
C ARG A 301 1.87 6.95 14.11
N GLN A 302 0.97 7.21 15.04
CA GLN A 302 -0.45 7.14 14.77
C GLN A 302 -0.86 8.25 13.80
N VAL A 303 -1.67 7.91 12.81
CA VAL A 303 -2.41 8.86 11.96
C VAL A 303 -3.90 8.86 12.36
N PRO A 304 -4.70 9.87 11.99
CA PRO A 304 -6.15 9.82 12.14
C PRO A 304 -6.73 8.52 11.60
N ASP A 305 -7.58 7.85 12.38
CA ASP A 305 -8.18 6.53 12.10
C ASP A 305 -7.20 5.37 11.86
N GLY A 306 -5.92 5.54 12.18
CA GLY A 306 -4.90 4.49 12.05
C GLY A 306 -5.06 3.34 13.06
N PHE A 307 -4.25 2.31 12.89
CA PHE A 307 -4.36 1.01 13.56
C PHE A 307 -4.10 1.02 15.08
N TRP A 308 -3.27 1.94 15.58
CA TRP A 308 -2.68 1.78 16.89
C TRP A 308 -3.60 2.15 18.04
N THR A 309 -3.50 1.39 19.13
CA THR A 309 -4.26 1.64 20.36
C THR A 309 -3.35 1.98 21.54
N CYS A 310 -3.76 2.96 22.32
CA CYS A 310 -3.07 3.48 23.49
C CYS A 310 -4.03 3.38 24.67
N GLY A 311 -3.81 2.41 25.58
CA GLY A 311 -4.69 2.19 26.72
C GLY A 311 -6.09 1.65 26.35
N GLY A 312 -6.19 0.88 25.26
CA GLY A 312 -7.43 0.24 24.83
C GLY A 312 -8.35 1.11 23.95
N ALA A 313 -7.96 2.35 23.65
CA ALA A 313 -8.61 3.21 22.66
C ALA A 313 -7.62 3.57 21.54
N SER A 314 -8.11 4.12 20.42
CA SER A 314 -7.23 4.66 19.37
C SER A 314 -6.22 5.63 19.98
N CYS A 315 -4.94 5.50 19.60
CA CYS A 315 -3.94 6.51 19.95
C CYS A 315 -4.37 7.88 19.37
N ALA A 316 -3.96 8.96 20.04
CA ALA A 316 -4.11 10.28 19.46
C ALA A 316 -3.22 10.41 18.21
N PRO A 317 -3.65 11.12 17.16
CA PRO A 317 -2.80 11.40 15.99
C PRO A 317 -1.43 11.97 16.41
N ASN A 318 -0.39 11.62 15.65
CA ASN A 318 1.01 11.96 15.88
C ASN A 318 1.64 11.40 17.17
N THR A 319 0.94 10.50 17.88
CA THR A 319 1.55 9.76 18.98
C THR A 319 2.58 8.79 18.43
N ARG A 320 3.81 8.76 18.98
CA ARG A 320 4.77 7.70 18.70
C ARG A 320 4.32 6.41 19.34
N VAL A 321 4.13 5.37 18.54
CA VAL A 321 3.53 4.09 18.94
C VAL A 321 4.52 2.94 18.93
N GLN A 322 5.60 3.07 18.16
CA GLN A 322 6.68 2.09 18.11
C GLN A 322 8.01 2.75 17.71
N THR A 323 9.11 2.11 18.08
CA THR A 323 10.48 2.44 17.64
C THR A 323 11.19 1.17 17.16
N GLY A 324 12.16 1.28 16.24
CA GLY A 324 12.96 0.16 15.74
C GLY A 324 12.14 -0.84 14.92
N MET A 325 11.13 -0.38 14.16
CA MET A 325 10.26 -1.26 13.39
C MET A 325 10.08 -0.75 11.95
N THR A 326 10.58 -1.54 11.00
CA THR A 326 10.38 -1.31 9.57
C THR A 326 8.93 -1.57 9.15
N THR A 327 8.51 -1.04 8.00
CA THR A 327 7.20 -1.38 7.41
C THR A 327 7.07 -2.87 7.10
N ALA A 328 8.12 -3.53 6.62
CA ALA A 328 8.10 -4.99 6.44
C ALA A 328 7.80 -5.72 7.76
N ARG A 329 8.44 -5.29 8.85
CA ARG A 329 8.25 -5.89 10.17
C ARG A 329 6.83 -5.63 10.67
N PHE A 330 6.29 -4.44 10.49
CA PHE A 330 4.90 -4.13 10.83
C PHE A 330 3.91 -5.01 10.07
N ILE A 331 4.05 -5.14 8.75
CA ILE A 331 3.18 -6.00 7.94
C ILE A 331 3.18 -7.45 8.46
N SER A 332 4.33 -7.96 8.90
CA SER A 332 4.43 -9.29 9.50
C SER A 332 3.63 -9.46 10.81
N THR A 333 3.25 -8.37 11.48
CA THR A 333 2.45 -8.40 12.71
C THR A 333 0.94 -8.39 12.46
N LEU A 334 0.50 -8.14 11.24
CA LEU A 334 -0.92 -8.02 10.89
C LEU A 334 -1.64 -9.37 10.76
N TYR A 335 -0.90 -10.48 10.72
CA TYR A 335 -1.43 -11.84 10.54
C TYR A 335 -0.66 -12.89 11.34
#